data_AF-A0A1W9IIF8-F1
#
_entry.id   AF-A0A1W9IIF8-F1
#
_cell.length_a   1.000
_cell.length_b   1.000
_cell.length_c   1.000
_cell.angle_alpha   90.00
_cell.angle_beta   90.00
_cell.angle_gamma   90.00
#
_symmetry.space_group_name_H-M   'P 1'
#
loop_
_entity.id
_entity.type
_entity.pdbx_description
1 polymer ?
#
loop_
_entity_poly.entity_id
_entity_poly.type
_entity_poly.pdbx_seq_one_letter_code
_entity_poly.pdbx_strand_id
1 'polypeptide(L)'
;MVDTRALRQAEARRRVVLSQLGADQREAAKHLRVSRALDTMRNVLADETFAKLASAHGIDTIPNFLIGPSAPRPVHETPLDLSLNFLVAWRFFSPFLYEPMLAHLLDKRWPGFGLELRDIFISIVADGPFPYDLRGRPRQNG
;
A
#
# COMPACT_ATOMS: atom_id res chain seq x y z
N MET A 1 -22.22 46.93 -2.40
CA MET A 1 -21.96 46.26 -1.11
C MET A 1 -21.79 44.78 -1.39
N VAL A 2 -20.58 44.24 -1.23
CA VAL A 2 -20.33 42.82 -1.51
C VAL A 2 -20.99 41.98 -0.41
N ASP A 3 -21.81 41.03 -0.83
CA ASP A 3 -22.62 40.20 0.06
C ASP A 3 -21.71 39.30 0.91
N THR A 4 -21.51 39.68 2.17
CA THR A 4 -20.58 39.03 3.10
C THR A 4 -20.91 37.56 3.36
N ARG A 5 -22.17 37.15 3.10
CA ARG A 5 -22.58 35.74 3.12
C ARG A 5 -22.03 34.95 1.93
N ALA A 6 -22.03 35.54 0.73
CA ALA A 6 -21.50 34.89 -0.48
C ALA A 6 -19.99 34.67 -0.39
N LEU A 7 -19.26 35.65 0.17
CA LEU A 7 -17.82 35.53 0.45
C LEU A 7 -17.50 34.37 1.42
N ARG A 8 -18.23 34.28 2.55
CA ARG A 8 -18.02 33.19 3.52
C ARG A 8 -18.35 31.81 2.96
N GLN A 9 -19.40 31.71 2.13
CA GLN A 9 -19.73 30.45 1.45
C GLN A 9 -18.67 30.05 0.42
N ALA A 10 -18.12 31.01 -0.33
CA ALA A 10 -17.04 30.76 -1.28
C ALA A 10 -15.75 30.31 -0.57
N GLU A 11 -15.39 30.93 0.55
CA GLU A 11 -14.25 30.50 1.37
C GLU A 11 -14.45 29.12 1.99
N ALA A 12 -15.65 28.82 2.49
CA ALA A 12 -15.97 27.49 3.03
C ALA A 12 -15.84 26.40 1.96
N ARG A 13 -16.38 26.62 0.75
CA ARG A 13 -16.23 25.71 -0.39
C ARG A 13 -14.76 25.54 -0.78
N ARG A 14 -13.99 26.62 -0.81
CA ARG A 14 -12.56 26.58 -1.13
C ARG A 14 -11.76 25.75 -0.11
N ARG A 15 -12.07 25.86 1.19
CA ARG A 15 -11.44 25.06 2.24
C ARG A 15 -11.75 23.58 2.09
N VAL A 16 -13.01 23.22 1.81
CA VAL A 16 -13.42 21.82 1.58
C VAL A 16 -12.67 21.24 0.38
N VAL A 17 -12.66 21.95 -0.75
CA VAL A 17 -11.96 21.50 -1.97
C VAL A 17 -10.46 21.31 -1.71
N LEU A 18 -9.79 22.25 -1.03
CA LEU A 18 -8.37 22.12 -0.70
C LEU A 18 -8.08 20.95 0.24
N SER A 19 -8.95 20.72 1.25
CA SER A 19 -8.80 19.56 2.14
C SER A 19 -9.00 18.24 1.40
N GLN A 20 -9.94 18.21 0.45
CA GLN A 20 -10.25 17.01 -0.35
C GLN A 20 -9.09 16.70 -1.32
N LEU A 21 -8.57 17.72 -2.04
CA LEU A 21 -7.38 17.57 -2.87
C LEU A 21 -6.17 17.05 -2.08
N GLY A 22 -5.98 17.52 -0.84
CA GLY A 22 -4.92 17.02 0.03
C GLY A 22 -5.12 15.57 0.46
N ALA A 23 -6.36 15.15 0.70
CA ALA A 23 -6.69 13.75 1.00
C ALA A 23 -6.45 12.84 -0.21
N ASP A 24 -6.95 13.24 -1.39
CA ASP A 24 -6.81 12.49 -2.64
C ASP A 24 -5.34 12.28 -3.01
N GLN A 25 -4.49 13.31 -2.82
CA GLN A 25 -3.05 13.19 -3.07
C GLN A 25 -2.36 12.21 -2.12
N ARG A 26 -2.73 12.22 -0.82
CA ARG A 26 -2.17 11.29 0.17
C ARG A 26 -2.58 9.85 -0.13
N GLU A 27 -3.83 9.66 -0.54
CA GLU A 27 -4.36 8.37 -0.92
C GLU A 27 -3.66 7.82 -2.19
N ALA A 28 -3.53 8.64 -3.24
CA ALA A 28 -2.78 8.27 -4.43
C ALA A 28 -1.31 7.93 -4.13
N ALA A 29 -0.66 8.70 -3.25
CA ALA A 29 0.71 8.42 -2.81
C ALA A 29 0.82 7.10 -2.04
N LYS A 30 -0.15 6.79 -1.17
CA LYS A 30 -0.24 5.51 -0.45
C LYS A 30 -0.34 4.34 -1.43
N HIS A 31 -1.24 4.42 -2.41
CA HIS A 31 -1.39 3.36 -3.42
C HIS A 31 -0.13 3.15 -4.25
N LEU A 32 0.52 4.23 -4.67
CA LEU A 32 1.79 4.14 -5.38
C LEU A 32 2.88 3.47 -4.54
N ARG A 33 2.94 3.80 -3.24
CA ARG A 33 3.89 3.20 -2.29
C ARG A 33 3.63 1.69 -2.12
N VAL A 34 2.39 1.30 -1.88
CA VAL A 34 1.97 -0.12 -1.80
C VAL A 34 2.29 -0.86 -3.09
N SER A 35 2.02 -0.23 -4.23
CA SER A 35 2.33 -0.80 -5.54
C SER A 35 3.82 -1.09 -5.66
N ARG A 36 4.68 -0.09 -5.41
CA ARG A 36 6.13 -0.28 -5.49
C ARG A 36 6.63 -1.37 -4.54
N ALA A 37 6.07 -1.47 -3.33
CA ALA A 37 6.43 -2.51 -2.39
C ALA A 37 6.11 -3.92 -2.92
N LEU A 38 4.93 -4.11 -3.53
CA LEU A 38 4.57 -5.37 -4.19
C LEU A 38 5.51 -5.72 -5.35
N ASP A 39 5.94 -4.73 -6.13
CA ASP A 39 6.93 -4.95 -7.19
C ASP A 39 8.29 -5.35 -6.61
N THR A 40 8.73 -4.71 -5.53
CA THR A 40 9.96 -5.08 -4.82
C THR A 40 9.86 -6.50 -4.27
N MET A 41 8.73 -6.88 -3.67
CA MET A 41 8.50 -8.25 -3.18
C MET A 41 8.63 -9.30 -4.30
N ARG A 42 8.10 -9.01 -5.50
CA ARG A 42 8.29 -9.87 -6.68
C ARG A 42 9.77 -9.98 -7.06
N ASN A 43 10.49 -8.86 -7.05
CA ASN A 43 11.93 -8.85 -7.34
C ASN A 43 12.74 -9.67 -6.30
N VAL A 44 12.36 -9.63 -5.02
CA VAL A 44 12.97 -10.46 -3.99
C VAL A 44 12.71 -11.95 -4.27
N LEU A 45 11.48 -12.31 -4.67
CA LEU A 45 11.12 -13.70 -4.98
C LEU A 45 11.78 -14.23 -6.26
N ALA A 46 12.03 -13.36 -7.23
CA ALA A 46 12.77 -13.71 -8.45
C ALA A 46 14.28 -13.90 -8.20
N ASP A 47 14.78 -13.52 -7.03
CA ASP A 47 16.19 -13.67 -6.69
C ASP A 47 16.54 -15.12 -6.33
N GLU A 48 17.48 -15.72 -7.06
CA GLU A 48 17.88 -17.12 -6.85
C GLU A 48 18.39 -17.41 -5.43
N THR A 49 18.98 -16.42 -4.77
CA THR A 49 19.51 -16.60 -3.41
C THR A 49 18.37 -16.65 -2.41
N PHE A 50 17.38 -15.77 -2.57
CA PHE A 50 16.19 -15.80 -1.76
C PHE A 50 15.35 -17.06 -2.03
N ALA A 51 15.20 -17.48 -3.29
CA ALA A 51 14.48 -18.70 -3.64
C ALA A 51 15.09 -19.95 -2.97
N LYS A 52 16.42 -20.09 -2.98
CA LYS A 52 17.11 -21.19 -2.28
C LYS A 52 16.89 -21.15 -0.77
N LEU A 53 16.90 -19.95 -0.19
CA LEU A 53 16.69 -19.73 1.24
C LEU A 53 15.24 -20.04 1.62
N ALA A 54 14.27 -19.57 0.85
CA ALA A 54 12.86 -19.88 0.98
C ALA A 54 12.60 -21.40 0.99
N SER A 55 13.17 -22.13 0.02
CA SER A 55 13.05 -23.59 -0.04
C SER A 55 13.68 -24.29 1.16
N ALA A 56 14.81 -23.80 1.69
CA ALA A 56 15.46 -24.36 2.87
C ALA A 56 14.65 -24.19 4.16
N HIS A 57 13.77 -23.19 4.22
CA HIS A 57 12.88 -22.92 5.35
C HIS A 57 11.47 -23.54 5.19
N GLY A 58 11.27 -24.43 4.21
CA GLY A 58 10.02 -25.17 4.04
C GLY A 58 8.85 -24.32 3.54
N ILE A 59 9.12 -23.29 2.74
CA ILE A 59 8.05 -22.57 2.04
C ILE A 59 7.56 -23.44 0.88
N ASP A 60 6.36 -24.00 1.02
CA ASP A 60 5.75 -24.80 -0.04
C ASP A 60 4.83 -23.98 -0.97
N THR A 61 4.35 -22.81 -0.52
CA THR A 61 3.39 -22.00 -1.28
C THR A 61 3.73 -20.52 -1.31
N ILE A 62 4.04 -20.02 -2.50
CA ILE A 62 4.17 -18.59 -2.81
C ILE A 62 2.83 -18.08 -3.36
N PRO A 63 2.31 -16.91 -2.94
CA PRO A 63 1.10 -16.34 -3.52
C PRO A 63 1.21 -16.17 -5.04
N ASN A 64 0.25 -16.70 -5.81
CA ASN A 64 0.31 -16.73 -7.27
C ASN A 64 0.53 -15.35 -7.93
N PHE A 65 -0.01 -14.27 -7.35
CA PHE A 65 0.17 -12.91 -7.87
C PHE A 65 1.60 -12.35 -7.68
N LEU A 66 2.44 -13.05 -6.90
CA LEU A 66 3.86 -12.79 -6.76
C LEU A 66 4.72 -13.68 -7.67
N ILE A 67 4.13 -14.72 -8.29
CA ILE A 67 4.82 -15.65 -9.18
C ILE A 67 4.76 -15.10 -10.61
N GLY A 68 5.93 -14.85 -11.19
CA GLY A 68 6.08 -14.43 -12.58
C GLY A 68 6.65 -13.01 -12.73
N PRO A 69 7.04 -12.62 -13.96
CA PRO A 69 7.46 -11.26 -14.26
C PRO A 69 6.33 -10.30 -13.87
N SER A 70 6.66 -9.07 -13.46
CA SER A 70 5.65 -8.02 -13.22
C SER A 70 4.85 -7.82 -14.51
N ALA A 71 3.79 -8.59 -14.67
CA ALA A 71 2.82 -8.37 -15.72
C ALA A 71 2.30 -6.94 -15.51
N PRO A 72 2.03 -6.19 -16.58
CA PRO A 72 1.37 -4.91 -16.44
C PRO A 72 0.13 -5.14 -15.59
N ARG A 73 0.08 -4.50 -14.41
CA ARG A 73 -1.03 -4.66 -13.48
C ARG A 73 -2.32 -4.40 -14.25
N PRO A 74 -3.37 -5.19 -14.01
CA PRO A 74 -4.62 -4.96 -14.70
C PRO A 74 -5.02 -3.50 -14.51
N VAL A 75 -5.45 -2.85 -15.59
CA VAL A 75 -5.84 -1.42 -15.62
C VAL A 75 -6.96 -1.10 -14.62
N HIS A 76 -7.55 -2.14 -14.00
CA HIS A 76 -8.64 -2.08 -13.03
C HIS A 76 -8.27 -2.58 -11.63
N GLU A 77 -6.99 -2.73 -11.28
CA GLU A 77 -6.61 -3.09 -9.90
C GLU A 77 -7.00 -1.97 -8.95
N THR A 78 -7.99 -2.22 -8.08
CA THR A 78 -8.51 -1.17 -7.20
C THR A 78 -7.53 -0.89 -6.05
N PRO A 79 -7.57 0.32 -5.46
CA PRO A 79 -6.97 0.64 -4.17
C PRO A 79 -7.06 -0.46 -3.09
N LEU A 80 -8.23 -1.09 -3.02
CA LEU A 80 -8.53 -2.15 -2.07
C LEU A 80 -7.78 -3.43 -2.43
N ASP A 81 -7.77 -3.81 -3.71
CA ASP A 81 -7.05 -5.00 -4.21
C ASP A 81 -5.56 -4.88 -3.94
N LEU A 82 -4.97 -3.70 -4.15
CA LEU A 82 -3.56 -3.45 -3.83
C LEU A 82 -3.25 -3.64 -2.35
N SER A 83 -4.10 -3.11 -1.47
CA SER A 83 -3.94 -3.24 -0.03
C SER A 83 -4.10 -4.69 0.45
N LEU A 84 -5.06 -5.42 -0.13
CA LEU A 84 -5.27 -6.84 0.16
C LEU A 84 -4.11 -7.71 -0.35
N ASN A 85 -3.67 -7.49 -1.59
CA ASN A 85 -2.51 -8.16 -2.18
C ASN A 85 -1.27 -7.91 -1.32
N PHE A 86 -1.09 -6.68 -0.82
CA PHE A 86 -0.02 -6.38 0.11
C PHE A 86 -0.16 -7.16 1.42
N LEU A 87 -1.35 -7.25 2.02
CA LEU A 87 -1.54 -7.99 3.27
C LEU A 87 -1.26 -9.50 3.11
N VAL A 88 -1.66 -10.09 1.98
CA VAL A 88 -1.35 -11.49 1.66
C VAL A 88 0.17 -11.67 1.48
N ALA A 89 0.82 -10.76 0.77
CA ALA A 89 2.27 -10.80 0.57
C ALA A 89 3.03 -10.54 1.88
N TRP A 90 2.56 -9.62 2.72
CA TRP A 90 3.10 -9.36 4.06
C TRP A 90 3.04 -10.61 4.93
N ARG A 91 1.92 -11.34 4.93
CA ARG A 91 1.77 -12.58 5.69
C ARG A 91 2.80 -13.64 5.29
N PHE A 92 3.20 -13.64 4.01
CA PHE A 92 4.28 -14.46 3.48
C PHE A 92 5.65 -13.94 3.91
N PHE A 93 5.92 -12.63 3.78
CA PHE A 93 7.24 -12.06 4.06
C PHE A 93 7.57 -11.91 5.55
N SER A 94 6.56 -11.75 6.41
CA SER A 94 6.74 -11.39 7.81
C SER A 94 7.63 -12.37 8.59
N PRO A 95 7.54 -13.71 8.43
CA PRO A 95 8.43 -14.64 9.14
C PRO A 95 9.91 -14.38 8.85
N PHE A 96 10.28 -14.09 7.59
CA PHE A 96 11.66 -13.77 7.19
C PHE A 96 12.17 -12.45 7.79
N LEU A 97 11.25 -11.53 8.09
CA LEU A 97 11.59 -10.25 8.70
C LEU A 97 11.68 -10.31 10.24
N TYR A 98 11.09 -11.34 10.86
CA TYR A 98 11.15 -11.54 12.30
C TYR A 98 12.27 -12.51 12.71
N GLU A 99 12.76 -13.33 11.79
CA GLU A 99 13.94 -14.13 12.00
C GLU A 99 15.23 -13.29 11.82
N PRO A 100 16.06 -13.08 12.86
CA PRO A 100 17.16 -12.10 12.81
C PRO A 100 18.18 -12.34 11.70
N MET A 101 18.52 -13.60 11.43
CA MET A 101 19.49 -13.97 10.40
C MET A 101 18.95 -13.63 9.00
N LEU A 102 17.69 -13.96 8.75
CA LEU A 102 17.05 -13.74 7.45
C LEU A 102 16.77 -12.27 7.22
N ALA A 103 16.34 -11.55 8.26
CA ALA A 103 16.18 -10.11 8.23
C ALA A 103 17.49 -9.41 7.88
N HIS A 104 18.61 -9.84 8.47
CA HIS A 104 19.93 -9.26 8.17
C HIS A 104 20.36 -9.53 6.72
N LEU A 105 20.12 -10.74 6.20
CA LEU A 105 20.42 -11.09 4.81
C LEU A 105 19.57 -10.29 3.82
N LEU A 106 18.28 -10.13 4.12
CA LEU A 106 17.36 -9.32 3.34
C LEU A 106 17.78 -7.85 3.33
N ASP A 107 18.12 -7.28 4.49
CA ASP A 107 18.51 -5.86 4.60
C ASP A 107 19.87 -5.58 3.94
N LYS A 108 20.79 -6.56 3.95
CA LYS A 108 22.07 -6.42 3.23
C LYS A 108 21.89 -6.32 1.71
N ARG A 109 20.93 -7.04 1.15
CA ARG A 109 20.71 -7.13 -0.32
C ARG A 109 19.64 -6.15 -0.80
N TRP A 110 18.65 -5.85 0.03
CA TRP A 110 17.61 -4.85 -0.20
C TRP A 110 17.51 -3.92 1.03
N PRO A 111 18.41 -2.93 1.14
CA PRO A 111 18.45 -2.03 2.28
C PRO A 111 17.13 -1.30 2.49
N GLY A 112 16.62 -1.34 3.73
CA GLY A 112 15.38 -0.69 4.11
C GLY A 112 14.11 -1.43 3.68
N PHE A 113 14.21 -2.57 2.99
CA PHE A 113 13.05 -3.36 2.56
C PHE A 113 12.16 -3.75 3.75
N GLY A 114 12.75 -4.34 4.80
CA GLY A 114 11.99 -4.78 5.97
C GLY A 114 11.30 -3.62 6.71
N LEU A 115 11.95 -2.46 6.77
CA LEU A 115 11.40 -1.26 7.40
C LEU A 115 10.25 -0.69 6.58
N GLU A 116 10.43 -0.57 5.25
CA GLU A 116 9.41 -0.08 4.33
C GLU A 116 8.13 -0.96 4.39
N LEU A 117 8.30 -2.29 4.42
CA LEU A 117 7.16 -3.19 4.54
C LEU A 117 6.40 -3.03 5.86
N ARG A 118 7.12 -2.84 6.97
CA ARG A 118 6.51 -2.59 8.28
C ARG A 118 5.75 -1.27 8.29
N ASP A 119 6.32 -0.21 7.74
CA ASP A 119 5.67 1.09 7.65
C ASP A 119 4.38 1.04 6.82
N ILE A 120 4.40 0.33 5.70
CA ILE A 120 3.21 0.15 4.86
C ILE A 120 2.16 -0.67 5.60
N PHE A 121 2.55 -1.77 6.28
CA PHE A 121 1.63 -2.56 7.09
C PHE A 121 0.97 -1.69 8.18
N ILE A 122 1.77 -0.90 8.91
CA ILE A 122 1.28 0.01 9.95
C ILE A 122 0.32 1.04 9.35
N SER A 123 0.63 1.66 8.20
CA SER A 123 -0.28 2.62 7.56
C SER A 123 -1.58 1.96 7.09
N ILE A 124 -1.54 0.73 6.58
CA ILE A 124 -2.76 0.00 6.19
C ILE A 124 -3.62 -0.34 7.43
N VAL A 125 -3.00 -0.74 8.53
CA VAL A 125 -3.73 -1.10 9.77
C VAL A 125 -4.25 0.15 10.50
N ALA A 126 -3.45 1.22 10.59
CA ALA A 126 -3.78 2.44 11.31
C ALA A 126 -4.81 3.30 10.58
N ASP A 127 -4.62 3.52 9.27
CA ASP A 127 -5.50 4.36 8.46
C ASP A 127 -6.65 3.57 7.83
N GLY A 128 -6.58 2.23 7.89
CA GLY A 128 -7.44 1.31 7.16
C GLY A 128 -6.98 1.08 5.71
N PRO A 129 -7.39 -0.05 5.10
CA PRO A 129 -7.19 -0.32 3.67
C PRO A 129 -8.18 0.44 2.79
N PHE A 130 -9.14 1.15 3.39
CA PHE A 130 -10.28 1.76 2.71
C PHE A 130 -10.03 3.24 2.44
N PRO A 131 -10.36 3.74 1.24
CA PRO A 131 -10.51 5.16 0.99
C PRO A 131 -11.37 5.80 2.08
N TYR A 132 -11.05 7.03 2.49
CA TYR A 132 -11.84 7.80 3.48
C TYR A 132 -13.31 8.05 3.06
N ASP A 133 -13.71 7.59 1.87
CA ASP A 133 -14.93 7.94 1.17
C ASP A 133 -16.19 7.13 1.55
N LEU A 134 -16.08 6.09 2.39
CA LEU A 134 -17.26 5.33 2.84
C LEU A 134 -18.02 5.94 4.02
N ARG A 135 -17.45 6.93 4.74
CA ARG A 135 -18.09 7.50 5.94
C ARG A 135 -18.66 8.91 5.75
N GLY A 136 -18.54 9.50 4.56
CA GLY A 136 -18.72 10.95 4.38
C GLY A 136 -19.65 11.42 3.27
N ARG A 137 -20.22 10.56 2.43
CA ARG A 137 -21.24 11.05 1.48
C ARG A 137 -22.48 11.46 2.28
N PRO A 138 -22.91 12.75 2.28
CA PRO A 138 -24.26 13.05 2.70
C PRO A 138 -25.17 12.22 1.79
N ARG A 139 -26.04 11.41 2.40
CA ARG A 139 -27.17 10.84 1.67
C ARG A 139 -27.85 12.01 0.97
N GLN A 140 -27.74 12.08 -0.36
CA GLN A 140 -28.73 12.80 -1.15
C GLN A 140 -30.03 12.03 -0.94
N ASN A 141 -30.75 12.38 0.11
CA ASN A 141 -32.18 12.14 0.16
C ASN A 141 -32.79 13.08 -0.88
N GLY A 142 -33.62 12.51 -1.75
CA GLY A 142 -34.35 13.21 -2.80
C GLY A 142 -35.33 14.25 -2.29
#